data_AF-A0A660V533-F1
#
_entry.id   AF-A0A660V533-F1
#
_cell.length_a   1.000
_cell.length_b   1.000
_cell.length_c   1.000
_cell.angle_alpha   90.00
_cell.angle_beta   90.00
_cell.angle_gamma   90.00
#
_symmetry.space_group_name_H-M   'P 1'
#
loop_
_entity.id
_entity.type
_entity.pdbx_description
1 polymer ?
#
loop_
_entity_poly.entity_id
_entity_poly.type
_entity_poly.pdbx_seq_one_letter_code
_entity_poly.pdbx_strand_id
1 'polypeptide(L)'
;VNEYVGKFTLQTPVCDCTGYGKIIYVDIDATEGNNDGSTWLDAYTSLQSALAESWPCDEVWVAEGTYRPTSDPNNPRAKFRLVSGVGVYGGFVGG
;
A
#
# COMPACT_ATOMS: atom_id res chain seq x y z
N VAL A 1 16.65 -32.84 -6.68
CA VAL A 1 17.64 -31.78 -6.39
C VAL A 1 16.97 -30.45 -6.66
N ASN A 2 16.87 -29.59 -5.65
CA ASN A 2 16.16 -28.31 -5.79
C ASN A 2 17.03 -27.37 -6.65
N GLU A 3 16.53 -27.00 -7.82
CA GLU A 3 17.19 -26.05 -8.71
C GLU A 3 17.01 -24.63 -8.17
N TYR A 4 18.04 -24.13 -7.50
CA TYR A 4 18.24 -22.69 -7.36
C TYR A 4 18.99 -22.20 -8.60
N VAL A 5 18.26 -21.86 -9.65
CA VAL A 5 18.81 -21.16 -10.82
C VAL A 5 18.57 -19.65 -10.67
N GLY A 6 19.65 -19.00 -10.23
CA GLY A 6 20.05 -17.60 -10.42
C GLY A 6 19.03 -16.53 -10.80
N LYS A 7 18.98 -15.48 -9.97
CA LYS A 7 18.84 -14.10 -10.45
C LYS A 7 19.53 -13.14 -9.49
N PHE A 8 20.81 -12.85 -9.73
CA PHE A 8 21.50 -11.73 -9.07
C PHE A 8 21.64 -10.61 -10.10
N THR A 9 20.73 -9.64 -10.05
CA THR A 9 20.80 -8.42 -10.85
C THR A 9 21.25 -7.27 -9.98
N LEU A 10 22.37 -6.65 -10.36
CA LEU A 10 22.91 -5.44 -9.74
C LEU A 10 21.90 -4.29 -9.95
N GLN A 11 21.20 -3.92 -8.88
CA GLN A 11 20.18 -2.88 -8.92
C GLN A 11 20.84 -1.50 -8.79
N THR A 12 20.98 -0.83 -9.93
CA THR A 12 21.00 0.63 -9.92
C THR A 12 19.65 1.12 -9.38
N PRO A 13 19.57 2.26 -8.66
CA PRO A 13 18.30 2.82 -8.24
C PRO A 13 17.63 3.49 -9.46
N VAL A 14 17.26 2.68 -10.44
CA VAL A 14 16.28 3.03 -11.45
C VAL A 14 14.94 2.54 -10.95
N CYS A 15 13.92 3.39 -11.02
CA CYS A 15 12.53 3.03 -10.76
C CYS A 15 12.10 2.05 -11.85
N ASP A 16 12.52 0.79 -11.72
CA ASP A 16 12.26 -0.25 -12.69
C ASP A 16 10.91 -0.89 -12.37
N CYS A 17 9.88 -0.44 -13.09
CA CYS A 17 8.53 -0.97 -13.02
C CYS A 17 8.37 -2.33 -13.72
N THR A 18 9.44 -2.94 -14.23
CA THR A 18 9.37 -4.16 -15.04
C THR A 18 9.28 -5.47 -14.24
N GLY A 19 8.90 -5.42 -12.96
CA GLY A 19 8.72 -6.63 -12.14
C GLY A 19 7.92 -6.49 -10.86
N TYR A 20 6.61 -6.24 -10.98
CA TYR A 20 5.58 -6.34 -9.92
C TYR A 20 5.38 -5.09 -9.06
N GLY A 21 4.74 -4.07 -9.62
CA GLY A 21 3.89 -3.20 -8.79
C GLY A 21 2.83 -4.07 -8.12
N LYS A 22 2.72 -4.01 -6.80
CA LYS A 22 1.74 -4.79 -6.03
C LYS A 22 0.50 -3.96 -5.75
N ILE A 23 -0.64 -4.63 -5.61
CA ILE A 23 -1.85 -4.01 -5.09
C ILE A 23 -1.77 -4.08 -3.56
N ILE A 24 -1.89 -2.92 -2.92
CA ILE A 24 -1.96 -2.75 -1.49
C ILE A 24 -3.40 -2.39 -1.13
N TYR A 25 -4.06 -3.24 -0.36
CA TYR A 25 -5.43 -3.03 0.09
C TYR A 25 -5.46 -2.21 1.39
N VAL A 26 -6.43 -1.30 1.48
CA VAL A 26 -6.67 -0.45 2.63
C VAL A 26 -8.14 -0.50 2.96
N ASP A 27 -8.47 -1.03 4.13
CA ASP A 27 -9.83 -1.07 4.65
C ASP A 27 -9.79 -0.76 6.14
N ILE A 28 -10.57 0.23 6.55
CA ILE A 28 -10.66 0.63 7.96
C ILE A 28 -11.37 -0.42 8.81
N ASP A 29 -12.21 -1.26 8.19
CA ASP A 29 -12.98 -2.30 8.85
C ASP A 29 -12.24 -3.65 8.92
N ALA A 30 -11.11 -3.81 8.20
CA ALA A 30 -10.21 -4.97 8.21
C ALA A 30 -9.40 -5.10 9.53
N THR A 31 -10.11 -5.26 10.64
CA THR A 31 -9.55 -5.32 12.00
C THR A 31 -9.05 -6.71 12.43
N GLU A 32 -9.43 -7.76 11.70
CA GLU A 32 -9.15 -9.16 12.07
C GLU A 32 -7.98 -9.81 11.30
N GLY A 33 -7.51 -9.19 10.22
CA GLY A 33 -6.43 -9.73 9.39
C GLY A 33 -5.02 -9.34 9.85
N ASN A 34 -4.03 -9.69 9.03
CA ASN A 34 -2.61 -9.46 9.33
C ASN A 34 -2.16 -8.00 9.17
N ASN A 35 -3.03 -7.12 8.62
CA ASN A 35 -2.75 -5.69 8.39
C ASN A 35 -1.43 -5.50 7.61
N ASP A 36 -1.28 -6.26 6.52
CA ASP A 36 -0.14 -6.24 5.59
C ASP A 36 -0.50 -5.73 4.19
N GLY A 37 -1.79 -5.48 3.93
CA GLY A 37 -2.29 -4.96 2.66
C GLY A 37 -2.26 -5.95 1.51
N SER A 38 -2.07 -7.24 1.76
CA SER A 38 -1.99 -8.27 0.71
C SER A 38 -3.36 -8.69 0.15
N THR A 39 -4.41 -8.55 0.96
CA THR A 39 -5.80 -8.84 0.60
C THR A 39 -6.73 -7.84 1.30
N TRP A 40 -8.01 -7.85 0.93
CA TRP A 40 -9.06 -7.13 1.64
C TRP A 40 -9.17 -7.54 3.12
N LEU A 41 -9.06 -8.83 3.43
CA LEU A 41 -9.07 -9.33 4.81
C LEU A 41 -7.85 -8.85 5.61
N ASP A 42 -6.68 -8.85 4.98
CA ASP A 42 -5.41 -8.44 5.58
C ASP A 42 -5.09 -6.96 5.32
N ALA A 43 -6.07 -6.17 4.92
CA ALA A 43 -5.87 -4.80 4.47
C ALA A 43 -5.31 -3.90 5.57
N TYR A 44 -4.63 -2.83 5.17
CA TYR A 44 -4.22 -1.82 6.13
C TYR A 44 -5.43 -1.03 6.63
N THR A 45 -5.55 -0.90 7.95
CA THR A 45 -6.56 -0.02 8.58
C THR A 45 -6.23 1.47 8.46
N SER A 46 -5.01 1.80 8.00
CA SER A 46 -4.52 3.16 7.84
C SER A 46 -3.92 3.36 6.45
N LEU A 47 -4.52 4.29 5.69
CA LEU A 47 -4.00 4.71 4.38
C LEU A 47 -2.57 5.25 4.46
N GLN A 48 -2.22 5.94 5.55
CA GLN A 48 -0.87 6.49 5.71
C GLN A 48 0.19 5.39 5.91
N SER A 49 -0.20 4.25 6.50
CA SER A 49 0.67 3.08 6.65
C SER A 49 0.88 2.38 5.31
N ALA A 50 -0.20 2.17 4.55
CA ALA A 50 -0.13 1.61 3.21
C ALA A 50 0.75 2.45 2.27
N LEU A 51 0.60 3.78 2.29
CA LEU A 51 1.43 4.68 1.52
C LEU A 51 2.91 4.66 1.94
N ALA A 52 3.20 4.42 3.22
CA ALA A 52 4.58 4.31 3.70
C ALA A 52 5.28 3.03 3.20
N GLU A 53 4.52 1.96 2.99
CA GLU A 53 4.99 0.66 2.48
C GLU A 53 4.92 0.57 0.94
N SER A 54 4.29 1.54 0.29
CA SER A 54 4.16 1.61 -1.17
C SER A 54 5.44 2.11 -1.84
N TRP A 55 5.79 1.45 -2.93
CA TRP A 55 6.93 1.79 -3.78
C TRP A 55 6.44 2.32 -5.12
N PRO A 56 7.25 3.11 -5.85
CA PRO A 56 6.88 3.55 -7.19
C PRO A 56 6.38 2.36 -8.03
N CYS A 57 5.24 2.54 -8.69
CA CYS A 57 4.49 1.57 -9.49
C CYS A 57 3.55 0.63 -8.73
N ASP A 58 3.48 0.72 -7.40
CA ASP A 58 2.41 0.08 -6.62
C ASP A 58 1.06 0.79 -6.83
N GLU A 59 0.00 0.05 -6.54
CA GLU A 59 -1.37 0.57 -6.49
C GLU A 59 -1.94 0.41 -5.10
N VAL A 60 -2.53 1.46 -4.56
CA VAL A 60 -3.21 1.45 -3.26
C VAL A 60 -4.71 1.48 -3.52
N TRP A 61 -5.40 0.39 -3.19
CA TRP A 61 -6.83 0.23 -3.33
C TRP A 61 -7.49 0.42 -1.98
N VAL A 62 -8.38 1.41 -1.89
CA VAL A 62 -8.96 1.89 -0.63
C VAL A 62 -10.46 1.60 -0.61
N ALA A 63 -10.92 0.87 0.39
CA ALA A 63 -12.35 0.63 0.62
C ALA A 63 -13.11 1.95 0.86
N GLU A 64 -14.43 1.83 0.91
CA GLU A 64 -15.26 2.92 1.42
C GLU A 64 -14.90 3.22 2.89
N GLY A 65 -14.98 4.48 3.29
CA GLY A 65 -14.68 4.87 4.66
C GLY A 65 -14.03 6.24 4.79
N THR A 66 -13.76 6.61 6.05
CA THR A 66 -13.11 7.89 6.37
C THR A 66 -11.67 7.67 6.83
N TYR A 67 -10.73 7.88 5.92
CA TYR A 67 -9.30 7.79 6.20
C TYR A 67 -8.73 9.13 6.62
N ARG A 68 -7.95 9.15 7.71
CA ARG A 68 -7.30 10.35 8.22
C ARG A 68 -5.79 10.25 8.07
N PRO A 69 -5.08 11.35 7.75
CA PRO A 69 -3.62 11.35 7.62
C PRO A 69 -2.88 11.20 8.97
N THR A 70 -3.59 11.31 10.08
CA THR A 70 -3.08 11.15 11.44
C THR A 70 -4.19 10.68 12.37
N SER A 71 -3.81 10.04 13.47
CA SER A 71 -4.70 9.73 14.59
C SER A 71 -4.94 10.93 15.51
N ASP A 72 -4.16 12.01 15.42
CA ASP A 72 -4.36 13.23 16.20
C ASP A 72 -5.42 14.13 15.53
N PRO A 73 -6.65 14.21 16.06
CA PRO A 73 -7.72 15.01 15.46
C PRO A 73 -7.43 16.53 15.52
N ASN A 74 -6.50 16.97 16.36
CA ASN A 74 -6.18 18.38 16.57
C ASN A 74 -5.00 18.87 15.73
N ASN A 75 -4.46 18.04 14.83
CA ASN A 75 -3.34 18.42 13.97
C ASN A 75 -3.82 18.89 12.58
N PRO A 76 -4.04 20.21 12.37
CA PRO A 76 -4.47 20.76 11.08
C PRO A 76 -3.39 20.68 10.00
N ARG A 77 -2.13 20.42 10.40
CA ARG A 77 -0.99 20.31 9.48
C ARG A 77 -0.79 18.89 8.96
N ALA A 78 -1.55 17.90 9.45
CA ALA A 78 -1.49 16.56 8.91
C ALA A 78 -1.96 16.53 7.44
N LYS A 79 -1.23 15.80 6.62
CA LYS A 79 -1.45 15.63 5.18
C LYS A 79 -1.06 14.21 4.81
N PHE A 80 -1.74 13.63 3.82
CA PHE A 80 -1.28 12.37 3.24
C PHE A 80 0.01 12.60 2.47
N ARG A 81 1.00 11.75 2.72
CA ARG A 81 2.24 11.74 1.95
C ARG A 81 2.08 10.78 0.79
N LEU A 82 1.84 11.31 -0.40
CA LEU A 82 1.78 10.53 -1.62
C LEU A 82 3.18 10.15 -2.09
N VAL A 83 3.33 8.92 -2.55
CA VAL A 83 4.57 8.42 -3.15
C VAL A 83 4.50 8.63 -4.65
N SER A 84 5.55 9.21 -5.23
CA SER A 84 5.60 9.44 -6.67
C SER A 84 5.59 8.11 -7.42
N GLY A 85 4.69 8.00 -8.41
CA GLY A 85 4.53 6.77 -9.19
C GLY A 85 3.62 5.73 -8.55
N VAL A 86 3.00 6.01 -7.40
CA VAL A 86 1.97 5.14 -6.80
C VAL A 86 0.58 5.58 -7.27
N GLY A 87 -0.20 4.63 -7.77
CA GLY A 87 -1.63 4.83 -8.06
C GLY A 87 -2.44 4.71 -6.77
N VAL A 88 -3.40 5.60 -6.53
CA VAL A 88 -4.30 5.49 -5.38
C VAL A 88 -5.73 5.52 -5.89
N TYR A 89 -6.49 4.48 -5.60
CA TYR A 89 -7.87 4.28 -6.05
C TYR A 89 -8.75 4.04 -4.83
N GLY A 90 -9.92 4.65 -4.77
CA GLY A 90 -10.79 4.58 -3.59
C GLY A 90 -12.27 4.46 -3.92
N GLY A 91 -13.06 4.04 -2.92
CA GLY A 91 -14.51 3.89 -3.03
C GLY A 91 -14.96 2.48 -3.43
N PHE A 92 -14.13 1.46 -3.18
CA PHE A 92 -14.51 0.08 -3.39
C PHE A 92 -15.55 -0.34 -2.34
N VAL A 93 -16.73 -0.75 -2.82
CA VAL A 93 -17.85 -1.21 -1.98
C VAL A 93 -17.63 -2.68 -1.60
N GLY A 94 -17.69 -2.99 -0.30
CA GLY A 94 -17.51 -4.36 0.20
C GLY A 94 -16.06 -4.84 0.15
N GLY A 95 -15.12 -3.92 0.40
CA GLY A 95 -13.75 -4.27 0.75
C GLY A 95 -13.68 -5.02 2.07
#